data_AF-Q84UI7-F1
#
_entry.id   AF-Q84UI7-F1
#
_cell.length_a   1.000
_cell.length_b   1.000
_cell.length_c   1.000
_cell.angle_alpha   90.00
_cell.angle_beta   90.00
_cell.angle_gamma   90.00
#
_symmetry.space_group_name_H-M   'P 1'
#
loop_
_entity.id
_entity.type
_entity.pdbx_description
1 polymer ?
#
loop_
_entity_poly.entity_id
_entity_poly.type
_entity_poly.pdbx_seq_one_letter_code
_entity_poly.pdbx_strand_id
1 'polypeptide(L)'
;MATQETLLDKPRKSIPKTFWFILSLAAIIGSSALIVSHLNKPTSFFHLSSAPNLCEHALDTESCLTHVSEVAQGPTLANTKDHKLSTLISLLTKSTTHIREAMNKASVIKSRVNSGKEEIALNDCEQLMKLSIERVWDSVLTLTQDNMDSQQDAHTWLSSVLTNHATCLDGLEGTSRMVMESDLQDLISRARSSLAVLVAVLPEKSNDGFIDESLNGEFPSWVTSKDRRLLESSVGDITANVVVAKDGSGKFKTVAEAVASVPNKGKTRYVIYVKKGTYKENVEISSQKTNVMLVGDGMDATIITGSLNVVDGTGTFQSATVAAVGDGFIAQDIGFKNTAGPEKHQAVALRVGSDQSVINRCRIDAFQDTLYAHSNRQFYRDCFITGTIDFIFGNAAAVFQKSKLVARKPMSNQKNMVTAQGRLDPNQNTATSIQQCDIIPSTDLKPVLGSIKTYLGRPWKPYSRTVVMQSPIGNHIDPTGWAEWDDASKAFLKTLYYGEYLNSGPGAGTAKRVNWPGYHVLNTAEATKFTVAQLIQGNVWLKNTGVAFIEGL
;
A
#
# COMPACT_ATOMS: atom_id res chain seq x y z
N MET A 1 40.78 26.86 -102.25
CA MET A 1 39.80 27.13 -103.32
C MET A 1 38.42 26.80 -102.76
N ALA A 2 37.51 27.77 -102.84
CA ALA A 2 36.07 27.73 -102.53
C ALA A 2 35.60 27.50 -101.08
N THR A 3 35.18 28.63 -100.51
CA THR A 3 34.20 28.91 -99.45
C THR A 3 32.79 28.35 -99.70
N GLN A 4 32.04 28.02 -98.65
CA GLN A 4 30.60 28.29 -98.59
C GLN A 4 30.08 28.35 -97.13
N GLU A 5 29.48 29.49 -96.79
CA GLU A 5 28.79 29.77 -95.52
C GLU A 5 27.49 28.94 -95.38
N THR A 6 27.05 28.66 -94.14
CA THR A 6 25.72 29.11 -93.66
C THR A 6 25.47 28.78 -92.19
N LEU A 7 24.95 29.81 -91.49
CA LEU A 7 23.96 29.82 -90.40
C LEU A 7 24.30 29.16 -89.05
N LEU A 8 24.74 30.02 -88.12
CA LEU A 8 24.81 29.83 -86.67
C LEU A 8 23.43 29.56 -86.04
N ASP A 9 23.30 28.40 -85.41
CA ASP A 9 22.21 28.07 -84.50
C ASP A 9 22.64 28.30 -83.04
N LYS A 10 21.79 28.94 -82.22
CA LYS A 10 22.11 29.34 -80.83
C LYS A 10 22.12 28.12 -79.90
N PRO A 11 23.10 28.00 -78.98
CA PRO A 11 23.18 26.86 -78.08
C PRO A 11 22.07 26.90 -77.01
N ARG A 12 21.29 25.82 -76.97
CA ARG A 12 20.31 25.46 -75.94
C ARG A 12 21.06 25.28 -74.61
N LYS A 13 20.84 26.17 -73.64
CA LYS A 13 21.42 26.06 -72.29
C LYS A 13 20.94 24.76 -71.64
N SER A 14 21.88 23.84 -71.44
CA SER A 14 21.69 22.61 -70.66
C SER A 14 21.40 22.98 -69.20
N ILE A 15 20.28 22.48 -68.67
CA ILE A 15 19.96 22.60 -67.24
C ILE A 15 21.01 21.79 -66.47
N PRO A 16 21.71 22.39 -65.49
CA PRO A 16 22.79 21.72 -64.78
C PRO A 16 22.27 20.49 -64.03
N LYS A 17 23.04 19.40 -64.03
CA LYS A 17 22.71 18.11 -63.37
C LYS A 17 22.39 18.25 -61.88
N THR A 18 22.83 19.34 -61.24
CA THR A 18 22.46 19.71 -59.87
C THR A 18 20.97 20.00 -59.69
N PHE A 19 20.31 20.54 -60.71
CA PHE A 19 18.86 20.82 -60.67
C PHE A 19 18.04 19.52 -60.63
N TRP A 20 18.45 18.49 -61.37
CA TRP A 20 17.83 17.16 -61.33
C TRP A 20 18.09 16.43 -60.01
N PHE A 21 19.25 16.63 -59.39
CA PHE A 21 19.55 16.10 -58.05
C PHE A 21 18.72 16.78 -56.94
N ILE A 22 18.48 18.09 -57.04
CA ILE A 22 17.62 18.81 -56.08
C ILE A 22 16.16 18.38 -56.26
N LEU A 23 15.69 18.18 -57.49
CA LEU A 23 14.33 17.67 -57.73
C LEU A 23 14.14 16.24 -57.22
N SER A 24 15.15 15.36 -57.36
CA SER A 24 15.05 13.99 -56.84
C SER A 24 15.11 13.94 -55.31
N LEU A 25 15.93 14.78 -54.68
CA LEU A 25 15.99 14.87 -53.22
C LEU A 25 14.69 15.46 -52.63
N ALA A 26 14.10 16.46 -53.27
CA ALA A 26 12.80 17.01 -52.89
C ALA A 26 11.66 15.99 -53.06
N ALA A 27 11.70 15.17 -54.12
CA ALA A 27 10.73 14.08 -54.33
C ALA A 27 10.88 12.96 -53.28
N ILE A 28 12.10 12.61 -52.87
CA ILE A 28 12.35 11.61 -51.83
C ILE A 28 11.90 12.14 -50.47
N ILE A 29 12.26 13.38 -50.09
CA ILE A 29 11.83 13.99 -48.83
C ILE A 29 10.31 14.14 -48.78
N GLY A 30 9.68 14.56 -49.89
CA GLY A 30 8.22 14.64 -50.01
C GLY A 30 7.54 13.27 -49.91
N SER A 31 8.14 12.23 -50.47
CA SER A 31 7.63 10.84 -50.39
C SER A 31 7.78 10.26 -48.99
N SER A 32 8.90 10.49 -48.30
CA SER A 32 9.07 10.08 -46.91
C SER A 32 8.19 10.90 -45.95
N ALA A 33 7.95 12.18 -46.22
CA ALA A 33 7.01 13.00 -45.44
C ALA A 33 5.54 12.57 -45.66
N LEU A 34 5.19 12.14 -46.87
CA LEU A 34 3.88 11.54 -47.19
C LEU A 34 3.72 10.13 -46.62
N ILE A 35 4.78 9.33 -46.57
CA ILE A 35 4.77 8.01 -45.92
C ILE A 35 4.72 8.17 -44.40
N VAL A 36 5.40 9.16 -43.81
CA VAL A 36 5.27 9.51 -42.39
C VAL A 36 3.89 10.12 -42.10
N SER A 37 3.25 10.88 -43.01
CA SER A 37 1.88 11.34 -42.81
C SER A 37 0.81 10.27 -43.05
N HIS A 38 1.12 9.23 -43.84
CA HIS A 38 0.27 8.05 -44.01
C HIS A 38 0.47 6.97 -42.93
N LEU A 39 1.66 6.90 -42.30
CA LEU A 39 1.97 6.02 -41.16
C LEU A 39 1.69 6.69 -39.79
N ASN A 40 1.74 8.02 -39.73
CA ASN A 40 1.15 8.86 -38.67
C ASN A 40 -0.16 9.49 -39.18
N LYS A 41 -1.02 8.71 -39.82
CA LYS A 41 -2.43 9.01 -39.61
C LYS A 41 -2.64 8.81 -38.11
N PRO A 42 -3.10 9.83 -37.35
CA PRO A 42 -3.73 9.52 -36.08
C PRO A 42 -4.76 8.45 -36.45
N THR A 43 -4.66 7.27 -35.84
CA THR A 43 -5.86 6.44 -35.69
C THR A 43 -6.92 7.42 -35.29
N SER A 44 -7.89 7.61 -36.19
CA SER A 44 -9.06 8.44 -35.97
C SER A 44 -9.42 8.26 -34.52
N PHE A 45 -9.23 9.31 -33.72
CA PHE A 45 -9.83 9.42 -32.42
C PHE A 45 -11.31 9.32 -32.72
N PHE A 46 -11.84 8.09 -32.72
CA PHE A 46 -13.23 7.90 -32.41
C PHE A 46 -13.35 8.62 -31.08
N HIS A 47 -14.07 9.73 -31.09
CA HIS A 47 -14.62 10.29 -29.88
C HIS A 47 -15.31 9.12 -29.19
N LEU A 48 -14.61 8.49 -28.24
CA LEU A 48 -15.18 7.55 -27.29
C LEU A 48 -15.93 8.40 -26.26
N SER A 49 -16.80 9.29 -26.74
CA SER A 49 -17.83 9.97 -25.96
C SER A 49 -18.88 8.97 -25.44
N SER A 50 -18.70 7.68 -25.74
CA SER A 50 -19.59 6.56 -25.40
C SER A 50 -18.96 5.53 -24.45
N ALA A 51 -17.99 5.91 -23.61
CA ALA A 51 -17.66 5.16 -22.39
C ALA A 51 -18.25 5.85 -21.14
N PRO A 52 -19.54 6.25 -21.10
CA PRO A 52 -20.00 7.41 -20.35
C PRO A 52 -20.01 7.21 -18.83
N ASN A 53 -19.44 6.11 -18.32
CA ASN A 53 -19.50 5.78 -16.90
C ASN A 53 -18.28 5.03 -16.34
N LEU A 54 -17.29 4.58 -17.14
CA LEU A 54 -16.20 3.74 -16.60
C LEU A 54 -15.11 4.55 -15.89
N CYS A 55 -14.85 5.77 -16.34
CA CYS A 55 -13.83 6.66 -15.80
C CYS A 55 -14.41 7.80 -14.94
N GLU A 56 -15.69 7.70 -14.54
CA GLU A 56 -16.38 8.76 -13.80
C GLU A 56 -15.75 9.06 -12.43
N HIS A 57 -15.15 8.04 -11.81
CA HIS A 57 -14.47 8.13 -10.53
C HIS A 57 -12.97 8.40 -10.66
N ALA A 58 -12.43 8.54 -11.87
CA ALA A 58 -11.00 8.73 -12.09
C ALA A 58 -10.57 10.17 -11.74
N LEU A 59 -9.48 10.30 -10.95
CA LEU A 59 -8.85 11.60 -10.71
C LEU A 59 -8.30 12.24 -11.98
N ASP A 60 -7.79 11.41 -12.89
CA ASP A 60 -7.37 11.79 -14.23
C ASP A 60 -8.21 11.02 -15.25
N THR A 61 -9.30 11.65 -15.68
CA THR A 61 -10.24 11.06 -16.63
C THR A 61 -9.58 10.81 -17.99
N GLU A 62 -8.63 11.66 -18.42
CA GLU A 62 -7.96 11.53 -19.71
C GLU A 62 -7.04 10.30 -19.74
N SER A 63 -6.21 10.12 -18.71
CA SER A 63 -5.39 8.92 -18.56
C SER A 63 -6.25 7.66 -18.48
N CYS A 64 -7.35 7.69 -17.70
CA CYS A 64 -8.25 6.54 -17.59
C CYS A 64 -8.88 6.17 -18.94
N LEU A 65 -9.40 7.14 -19.69
CA LEU A 65 -9.97 6.90 -21.02
C LEU A 65 -8.93 6.35 -21.99
N THR A 66 -7.69 6.86 -21.93
CA THR A 66 -6.56 6.33 -22.71
C THR A 66 -6.33 4.86 -22.40
N HIS A 67 -6.18 4.48 -21.12
CA HIS A 67 -5.97 3.09 -20.74
C HIS A 67 -7.14 2.16 -21.09
N VAL A 68 -8.39 2.63 -20.95
CA VAL A 68 -9.58 1.86 -21.36
C VAL A 68 -9.58 1.64 -22.88
N SER A 69 -9.19 2.65 -23.67
CA SER A 69 -9.13 2.53 -25.13
C SER A 69 -8.08 1.52 -25.62
N GLU A 70 -6.99 1.30 -24.87
CA GLU A 70 -5.96 0.30 -25.20
C GLU A 70 -6.49 -1.14 -25.16
N VAL A 71 -7.57 -1.40 -24.41
CA VAL A 71 -8.11 -2.74 -24.18
C VAL A 71 -9.52 -2.95 -24.73
N ALA A 72 -10.20 -1.88 -25.15
CA ALA A 72 -11.55 -1.96 -25.69
C ALA A 72 -11.57 -2.74 -27.02
N GLN A 73 -12.41 -3.79 -27.08
CA GLN A 73 -12.63 -4.57 -28.30
C GLN A 73 -13.93 -4.15 -28.98
N GLY A 74 -13.83 -3.50 -30.15
CA GLY A 74 -14.96 -3.17 -31.02
C GLY A 74 -15.40 -1.69 -31.00
N PRO A 75 -16.17 -1.24 -32.01
CA PRO A 75 -16.57 0.17 -32.18
C PRO A 75 -17.65 0.65 -31.21
N THR A 76 -18.23 -0.23 -30.40
CA THR A 76 -19.27 0.07 -29.41
C THR A 76 -18.93 -0.60 -28.08
N LEU A 77 -18.61 0.19 -27.06
CA LEU A 77 -18.65 -0.29 -25.68
C LEU A 77 -20.10 -0.60 -25.34
N ALA A 78 -20.43 -1.88 -25.21
CA ALA A 78 -21.73 -2.28 -24.70
C ALA A 78 -21.83 -1.86 -23.23
N ASN A 79 -22.93 -1.23 -22.82
CA ASN A 79 -23.09 -0.76 -21.43
C ASN A 79 -23.55 -1.87 -20.46
N THR A 80 -23.37 -3.14 -20.81
CA THR A 80 -23.75 -4.27 -19.95
C THR A 80 -22.74 -4.45 -18.82
N LYS A 81 -23.19 -4.95 -17.65
CA LYS A 81 -22.31 -5.27 -16.51
C LYS A 81 -21.17 -6.19 -16.95
N ASP A 82 -21.47 -7.21 -17.76
CA ASP A 82 -20.50 -8.18 -18.25
C ASP A 82 -19.42 -7.54 -19.14
N HIS A 83 -19.80 -6.60 -20.00
CA HIS A 83 -18.83 -5.90 -20.85
C HIS A 83 -17.94 -4.94 -20.05
N LYS A 84 -18.50 -4.26 -19.05
CA LYS A 84 -17.74 -3.43 -18.12
C LYS A 84 -16.74 -4.26 -17.31
N LEU A 85 -17.17 -5.41 -16.79
CA LEU A 85 -16.32 -6.35 -16.05
C LEU A 85 -15.23 -6.94 -16.96
N SER A 86 -15.56 -7.32 -18.20
CA SER A 86 -14.59 -7.79 -19.19
C SER A 86 -13.55 -6.70 -19.52
N THR A 87 -13.96 -5.44 -19.62
CA THR A 87 -13.05 -4.30 -19.82
C THR A 87 -12.11 -4.15 -18.63
N LEU A 88 -12.62 -4.23 -17.39
CA LEU A 88 -11.80 -4.20 -16.19
C LEU A 88 -10.78 -5.35 -16.18
N ILE A 89 -11.20 -6.59 -16.44
CA ILE A 89 -10.32 -7.76 -16.50
C ILE A 89 -9.23 -7.58 -17.57
N SER A 90 -9.58 -7.00 -18.72
CA SER A 90 -8.62 -6.71 -19.80
C SER A 90 -7.61 -5.63 -19.40
N LEU A 91 -8.07 -4.57 -18.74
CA LEU A 91 -7.21 -3.52 -18.18
C LEU A 91 -6.22 -4.08 -17.14
N LEU A 92 -6.72 -4.91 -16.22
CA LEU A 92 -5.92 -5.60 -15.22
C LEU A 92 -4.88 -6.51 -15.89
N THR A 93 -5.29 -7.34 -16.84
CA THR A 93 -4.39 -8.24 -17.57
C THR A 93 -3.29 -7.45 -18.29
N LYS A 94 -3.66 -6.37 -18.97
CA LYS A 94 -2.72 -5.46 -19.64
C LYS A 94 -1.75 -4.81 -18.65
N SER A 95 -2.21 -4.38 -17.47
CA SER A 95 -1.33 -3.79 -16.45
C SER A 95 -0.18 -4.73 -16.06
N THR A 96 -0.40 -6.05 -16.04
CA THR A 96 0.66 -7.02 -15.72
C THR A 96 1.81 -7.03 -16.72
N THR A 97 1.61 -6.62 -17.98
CA THR A 97 2.71 -6.52 -18.96
C THR A 97 3.61 -5.35 -18.62
N HIS A 98 3.03 -4.18 -18.33
CA HIS A 98 3.76 -2.98 -17.91
C HIS A 98 4.51 -3.20 -16.60
N ILE A 99 3.90 -3.90 -15.63
CA ILE A 99 4.57 -4.23 -14.36
C ILE A 99 5.81 -5.10 -14.61
N ARG A 100 5.72 -6.09 -15.51
CA ARG A 100 6.89 -6.93 -15.88
C ARG A 100 7.98 -6.13 -16.58
N GLU A 101 7.61 -5.19 -17.45
CA GLU A 101 8.58 -4.31 -18.13
C GLU A 101 9.34 -3.43 -17.14
N ALA A 102 8.64 -2.76 -16.22
CA ALA A 102 9.26 -1.97 -15.17
C ALA A 102 10.15 -2.84 -14.26
N MET A 103 9.69 -4.03 -13.87
CA MET A 103 10.47 -4.97 -13.06
C MET A 103 11.76 -5.42 -13.77
N ASN A 104 11.68 -5.74 -15.06
CA ASN A 104 12.86 -6.11 -15.86
C ASN A 104 13.84 -4.93 -15.97
N LYS A 105 13.33 -3.72 -16.16
CA LYS A 105 14.15 -2.50 -16.21
C LYS A 105 14.84 -2.24 -14.87
N ALA A 106 14.12 -2.38 -13.75
CA ALA A 106 14.70 -2.29 -12.41
C ALA A 106 15.84 -3.29 -12.23
N SER A 107 15.66 -4.55 -12.67
CA SER A 107 16.69 -5.59 -12.62
C SER A 107 17.94 -5.25 -13.44
N VAL A 108 17.77 -4.69 -14.64
CA VAL A 108 18.90 -4.24 -15.49
C VAL A 108 19.65 -3.06 -14.86
N ILE A 109 18.95 -2.14 -14.21
CA ILE A 109 19.60 -1.01 -13.51
C ILE A 109 20.33 -1.54 -12.27
N LYS A 110 19.70 -2.43 -11.52
CA LYS A 110 20.26 -3.05 -10.32
C LYS A 110 21.61 -3.71 -10.59
N SER A 111 21.77 -4.38 -11.72
CA SER A 111 23.04 -5.01 -12.10
C SER A 111 24.14 -4.03 -12.53
N ARG A 112 23.86 -2.73 -12.61
CA ARG A 112 24.76 -1.68 -13.12
C ARG A 112 25.05 -0.57 -12.11
N VAL A 113 24.25 -0.44 -11.05
CA VAL A 113 24.46 0.57 -10.02
C VAL A 113 25.61 0.16 -9.11
N ASN A 114 26.42 1.14 -8.71
CA ASN A 114 27.52 0.95 -7.75
C ASN A 114 27.15 1.38 -6.31
N SER A 115 25.91 1.86 -6.12
CA SER A 115 25.40 2.31 -4.82
C SER A 115 24.59 1.20 -4.16
N GLY A 116 25.05 0.66 -3.03
CA GLY A 116 24.31 -0.35 -2.28
C GLY A 116 22.92 0.12 -1.82
N LYS A 117 22.76 1.42 -1.55
CA LYS A 117 21.44 2.00 -1.23
C LYS A 117 20.49 1.95 -2.43
N GLU A 118 20.96 2.28 -3.63
CA GLU A 118 20.14 2.16 -4.85
C GLU A 118 19.86 0.69 -5.19
N GLU A 119 20.82 -0.21 -4.98
CA GLU A 119 20.62 -1.65 -5.17
C GLU A 119 19.51 -2.21 -4.27
N ILE A 120 19.51 -1.85 -2.97
CA ILE A 120 18.46 -2.23 -2.02
C ILE A 120 17.10 -1.68 -2.49
N ALA A 121 17.03 -0.40 -2.85
CA ALA A 121 15.77 0.21 -3.30
C ALA A 121 15.22 -0.44 -4.59
N LEU A 122 16.10 -0.83 -5.52
CA LEU A 122 15.71 -1.56 -6.73
C LEU A 122 15.24 -2.99 -6.42
N ASN A 123 15.84 -3.64 -5.42
CA ASN A 123 15.37 -4.93 -4.94
C ASN A 123 13.97 -4.84 -4.28
N ASP A 124 13.74 -3.79 -3.49
CA ASP A 124 12.43 -3.49 -2.93
C ASP A 124 11.39 -3.30 -4.05
N CYS A 125 11.74 -2.54 -5.10
CA CYS A 125 10.91 -2.38 -6.29
C CYS A 125 10.57 -3.72 -6.96
N GLU A 126 11.55 -4.59 -7.21
CA GLU A 126 11.29 -5.92 -7.80
C GLU A 126 10.33 -6.75 -6.94
N GLN A 127 10.53 -6.74 -5.61
CA GLN A 127 9.65 -7.42 -4.67
C GLN A 127 8.22 -6.87 -4.75
N LEU A 128 8.07 -5.55 -4.71
CA LEU A 128 6.78 -4.87 -4.78
C LEU A 128 6.06 -5.13 -6.11
N MET A 129 6.77 -5.14 -7.24
CA MET A 129 6.21 -5.46 -8.55
C MET A 129 5.75 -6.91 -8.64
N LYS A 130 6.51 -7.85 -8.08
CA LYS A 130 6.10 -9.25 -8.02
C LYS A 130 4.82 -9.42 -7.20
N LEU A 131 4.73 -8.77 -6.04
CA LEU A 131 3.51 -8.76 -5.22
C LEU A 131 2.33 -8.13 -5.97
N SER A 132 2.56 -7.05 -6.72
CA SER A 132 1.52 -6.43 -7.55
C SER A 132 0.99 -7.39 -8.62
N ILE A 133 1.86 -8.14 -9.31
CA ILE A 133 1.41 -9.14 -10.30
C ILE A 133 0.57 -10.22 -9.64
N GLU A 134 1.00 -10.74 -8.48
CA GLU A 134 0.22 -11.73 -7.71
C GLU A 134 -1.20 -11.17 -7.40
N ARG A 135 -1.27 -9.95 -6.85
CA ARG A 135 -2.56 -9.31 -6.49
C ARG A 135 -3.45 -8.99 -7.68
N VAL A 136 -2.88 -8.62 -8.82
CA VAL A 136 -3.67 -8.40 -10.04
C VAL A 136 -4.30 -9.71 -10.51
N TRP A 137 -3.56 -10.82 -10.53
CA TRP A 137 -4.11 -12.11 -10.92
C TRP A 137 -5.13 -12.66 -9.92
N ASP A 138 -4.88 -12.49 -8.62
CA ASP A 138 -5.85 -12.85 -7.57
C ASP A 138 -7.16 -12.06 -7.77
N SER A 139 -7.05 -10.76 -8.08
CA SER A 139 -8.20 -9.90 -8.38
C SER A 139 -8.97 -10.37 -9.63
N VAL A 140 -8.26 -10.68 -10.72
CA VAL A 140 -8.87 -11.22 -11.94
C VAL A 140 -9.62 -12.52 -11.66
N LEU A 141 -9.03 -13.43 -10.89
CA LEU A 141 -9.66 -14.70 -10.55
C LEU A 141 -10.91 -14.50 -9.69
N THR A 142 -10.84 -13.69 -8.64
CA THR A 142 -11.96 -13.51 -7.71
C THR A 142 -13.13 -12.75 -8.35
N LEU A 143 -12.86 -11.82 -9.27
CA LEU A 143 -13.89 -11.09 -10.01
C LEU A 143 -14.78 -12.00 -10.89
N THR A 144 -14.36 -13.25 -11.15
CA THR A 144 -15.18 -14.24 -11.87
C THR A 144 -16.28 -14.88 -11.00
N GLN A 145 -16.23 -14.72 -9.66
CA GLN A 145 -17.09 -15.44 -8.72
C GLN A 145 -18.39 -14.69 -8.36
N ASP A 146 -18.64 -13.51 -8.95
CA ASP A 146 -19.81 -12.62 -8.78
C ASP A 146 -20.47 -12.59 -7.39
N ASN A 147 -19.67 -12.43 -6.33
CA ASN A 147 -20.15 -12.25 -4.95
C ASN A 147 -19.47 -11.06 -4.25
N MET A 148 -20.10 -10.49 -3.22
CA MET A 148 -19.65 -9.25 -2.57
C MET A 148 -18.27 -9.39 -1.91
N ASP A 149 -18.00 -10.50 -1.23
CA ASP A 149 -16.71 -10.72 -0.56
C ASP A 149 -15.56 -10.72 -1.58
N SER A 150 -15.76 -11.38 -2.73
CA SER A 150 -14.81 -11.38 -3.85
C SER A 150 -14.57 -9.98 -4.43
N GLN A 151 -15.62 -9.16 -4.53
CA GLN A 151 -15.49 -7.79 -5.03
C GLN A 151 -14.65 -6.93 -4.06
N GLN A 152 -14.88 -7.09 -2.76
CA GLN A 152 -14.13 -6.38 -1.73
C GLN A 152 -12.67 -6.85 -1.62
N ASP A 153 -12.42 -8.14 -1.83
CA ASP A 153 -11.08 -8.70 -1.96
C ASP A 153 -10.33 -8.07 -3.14
N ALA A 154 -10.94 -8.04 -4.32
CA ALA A 154 -10.37 -7.36 -5.50
C ALA A 154 -10.09 -5.87 -5.23
N HIS A 155 -11.01 -5.16 -4.58
CA HIS A 155 -10.81 -3.74 -4.23
C HIS A 155 -9.62 -3.52 -3.29
N THR A 156 -9.48 -4.37 -2.28
CA THR A 156 -8.37 -4.36 -1.33
C THR A 156 -7.05 -4.65 -2.04
N TRP A 157 -7.01 -5.71 -2.85
CA TRP A 157 -5.80 -6.12 -3.55
C TRP A 157 -5.36 -5.11 -4.60
N LEU A 158 -6.27 -4.51 -5.36
CA LEU A 158 -5.94 -3.42 -6.29
C LEU A 158 -5.51 -2.14 -5.56
N SER A 159 -6.07 -1.85 -4.38
CA SER A 159 -5.58 -0.78 -3.52
C SER A 159 -4.13 -1.03 -3.07
N SER A 160 -3.78 -2.30 -2.81
CA SER A 160 -2.41 -2.71 -2.49
C SER A 160 -1.45 -2.57 -3.69
N VAL A 161 -1.90 -2.85 -4.92
CA VAL A 161 -1.11 -2.68 -6.15
C VAL A 161 -0.67 -1.23 -6.32
N LEU A 162 -1.60 -0.28 -6.18
CA LEU A 162 -1.28 1.16 -6.22
C LEU A 162 -0.28 1.54 -5.10
N THR A 163 -0.48 0.99 -3.90
CA THR A 163 0.43 1.22 -2.77
C THR A 163 1.84 0.70 -3.05
N ASN A 164 1.96 -0.48 -3.65
CA ASN A 164 3.25 -1.09 -4.00
C ASN A 164 4.01 -0.24 -5.03
N HIS A 165 3.33 0.23 -6.09
CA HIS A 165 3.95 1.06 -7.12
C HIS A 165 4.47 2.39 -6.55
N ALA A 166 3.67 3.03 -5.70
CA ALA A 166 4.07 4.26 -5.05
C ALA A 166 5.20 4.06 -4.04
N THR A 167 5.18 2.97 -3.28
CA THR A 167 6.25 2.64 -2.34
C THR A 167 7.57 2.40 -3.06
N CYS A 168 7.54 1.72 -4.21
CA CYS A 168 8.72 1.58 -5.07
C CYS A 168 9.23 2.96 -5.51
N LEU A 169 8.36 3.84 -6.03
CA LEU A 169 8.78 5.19 -6.43
C LEU A 169 9.34 6.02 -5.27
N ASP A 170 8.72 5.97 -4.09
CA ASP A 170 9.16 6.71 -2.90
C ASP A 170 10.52 6.23 -2.38
N GLY A 171 10.84 4.94 -2.55
CA GLY A 171 12.11 4.35 -2.12
C GLY A 171 13.30 4.62 -3.04
N LEU A 172 13.05 4.97 -4.31
CA LEU A 172 14.11 5.25 -5.27
C LEU A 172 14.68 6.66 -5.12
N GLU A 173 16.00 6.76 -5.26
CA GLU A 173 16.77 8.00 -5.26
C GLU A 173 17.77 8.04 -6.42
N GLY A 174 18.39 9.20 -6.65
CA GLY A 174 19.51 9.34 -7.57
C GLY A 174 19.21 8.92 -9.01
N THR A 175 20.12 8.15 -9.60
CA THR A 175 19.99 7.72 -11.00
C THR A 175 18.89 6.68 -11.17
N SER A 176 18.74 5.77 -10.21
CA SER A 176 17.67 4.76 -10.23
C SER A 176 16.28 5.39 -10.31
N ARG A 177 16.02 6.45 -9.53
CA ARG A 177 14.76 7.21 -9.60
C ARG A 177 14.59 7.86 -10.97
N MET A 178 15.57 8.63 -11.43
CA MET A 178 15.49 9.37 -12.69
C MET A 178 15.12 8.47 -13.88
N VAL A 179 15.65 7.24 -13.92
CA VAL A 179 15.44 6.31 -15.02
C VAL A 179 14.09 5.57 -14.90
N MET A 180 13.63 5.30 -13.68
CA MET A 180 12.41 4.53 -13.41
C MET A 180 11.15 5.38 -13.26
N GLU A 181 11.29 6.68 -12.98
CA GLU A 181 10.17 7.54 -12.58
C GLU A 181 9.02 7.56 -13.59
N SER A 182 9.33 7.67 -14.90
CA SER A 182 8.28 7.64 -15.93
C SER A 182 7.48 6.34 -15.94
N ASP A 183 8.15 5.19 -15.83
CA ASP A 183 7.47 3.89 -15.86
C ASP A 183 6.64 3.68 -14.58
N LEU A 184 7.16 4.11 -13.44
CA LEU A 184 6.44 4.01 -12.17
C LEU A 184 5.23 4.94 -12.13
N GLN A 185 5.31 6.13 -12.73
CA GLN A 185 4.17 7.02 -12.87
C GLN A 185 3.10 6.45 -13.81
N ASP A 186 3.49 5.79 -14.91
CA ASP A 186 2.57 5.03 -15.78
C ASP A 186 1.88 3.90 -14.98
N LEU A 187 2.63 3.11 -14.21
CA LEU A 187 2.07 2.07 -13.35
C LEU A 187 1.12 2.59 -12.27
N ILE A 188 1.43 3.75 -11.66
CA ILE A 188 0.54 4.43 -10.72
C ILE A 188 -0.74 4.88 -11.43
N SER A 189 -0.63 5.48 -12.62
CA SER A 189 -1.77 5.97 -13.41
C SER A 189 -2.69 4.82 -13.85
N ARG A 190 -2.12 3.69 -14.30
CA ARG A 190 -2.86 2.48 -14.65
C ARG A 190 -3.55 1.86 -13.45
N ALA A 191 -2.89 1.82 -12.29
CA ALA A 191 -3.49 1.31 -11.05
C ALA A 191 -4.66 2.20 -10.57
N ARG A 192 -4.54 3.53 -10.66
CA ARG A 192 -5.64 4.47 -10.39
C ARG A 192 -6.81 4.29 -11.34
N SER A 193 -6.53 4.14 -12.63
CA SER A 193 -7.55 3.88 -13.65
C SER A 193 -8.28 2.57 -13.37
N SER A 194 -7.55 1.51 -13.00
CA SER A 194 -8.14 0.22 -12.65
C SER A 194 -9.06 0.31 -11.43
N LEU A 195 -8.68 1.08 -10.39
CA LEU A 195 -9.51 1.33 -9.22
C LEU A 195 -10.77 2.15 -9.56
N ALA A 196 -10.63 3.21 -10.36
CA ALA A 196 -11.76 4.03 -10.78
C ALA A 196 -12.78 3.19 -11.59
N VAL A 197 -12.29 2.38 -12.53
CA VAL A 197 -13.10 1.44 -13.29
C VAL A 197 -13.75 0.42 -12.37
N LEU A 198 -13.02 -0.18 -11.42
CA LEU A 198 -13.57 -1.11 -10.44
C LEU A 198 -14.78 -0.52 -9.70
N VAL A 199 -14.62 0.68 -9.13
CA VAL A 199 -15.70 1.38 -8.38
C VAL A 199 -16.90 1.69 -9.29
N ALA A 200 -16.65 2.07 -10.54
CA ALA A 200 -17.72 2.32 -11.52
C ALA A 200 -18.48 1.06 -11.97
N VAL A 201 -17.80 -0.11 -12.01
CA VAL A 201 -18.42 -1.39 -12.37
C VAL A 201 -19.14 -2.01 -11.18
N LEU A 202 -18.57 -1.86 -9.99
CA LEU A 202 -18.99 -2.49 -8.74
C LEU A 202 -19.18 -1.42 -7.66
N PRO A 203 -20.22 -0.57 -7.78
CA PRO A 203 -20.45 0.46 -6.78
C PRO A 203 -20.78 -0.20 -5.45
N GLU A 204 -20.20 0.32 -4.37
CA GLU A 204 -20.58 -0.06 -3.00
C GLU A 204 -22.08 0.18 -2.85
N LYS A 205 -22.85 -0.88 -2.57
CA LYS A 205 -24.24 -0.70 -2.13
C LYS A 205 -24.19 0.02 -0.79
N SER A 206 -24.69 1.26 -0.73
CA SER A 206 -24.87 1.97 0.53
C SER A 206 -25.76 1.13 1.44
N ASN A 207 -25.17 0.43 2.41
CA ASN A 207 -25.91 -0.28 3.44
C ASN A 207 -26.51 0.73 4.43
N ASP A 208 -27.59 1.40 4.01
CA ASP A 208 -28.53 2.10 4.89
C ASP A 208 -29.46 1.13 5.64
N GLY A 209 -29.27 -0.18 5.45
CA GLY A 209 -29.94 -1.22 6.22
C GLY A 209 -28.91 -2.14 6.88
N PHE A 210 -28.91 -2.20 8.21
CA PHE A 210 -28.43 -3.37 8.92
C PHE A 210 -29.24 -4.58 8.45
N ILE A 211 -28.72 -5.34 7.49
CA ILE A 211 -29.26 -6.66 7.18
C ILE A 211 -28.44 -7.65 8.02
N ASP A 212 -29.04 -8.08 9.12
CA ASP A 212 -28.77 -9.35 9.79
C ASP A 212 -29.13 -10.48 8.81
N GLU A 213 -28.36 -10.62 7.74
CA GLU A 213 -28.49 -11.77 6.83
C GLU A 213 -27.61 -12.86 7.41
N SER A 214 -28.26 -13.89 7.96
CA SER A 214 -27.57 -15.09 8.42
C SER A 214 -26.67 -15.61 7.31
N LEU A 215 -25.35 -15.58 7.54
CA LEU A 215 -24.33 -16.07 6.64
C LEU A 215 -24.50 -17.58 6.43
N ASN A 216 -25.24 -17.96 5.39
CA ASN A 216 -25.18 -19.30 4.80
C ASN A 216 -24.06 -19.40 3.74
N GLY A 217 -23.11 -18.46 3.73
CA GLY A 217 -21.90 -18.55 2.92
C GLY A 217 -20.89 -19.51 3.56
N GLU A 218 -20.37 -20.46 2.78
CA GLU A 218 -19.29 -21.35 3.22
C GLU A 218 -18.09 -20.52 3.71
N PHE A 219 -17.60 -20.84 4.91
CA PHE A 219 -16.48 -20.14 5.54
C PHE A 219 -15.18 -20.25 4.71
N PRO A 220 -14.26 -19.27 4.78
CA PRO A 220 -12.97 -19.37 4.09
C PRO A 220 -12.22 -20.64 4.51
N SER A 221 -11.92 -21.50 3.54
CA SER A 221 -11.39 -22.86 3.76
C SER A 221 -10.03 -22.91 4.46
N TRP A 222 -9.33 -21.79 4.58
CA TRP A 222 -7.99 -21.69 5.18
C TRP A 222 -8.00 -21.43 6.69
N VAL A 223 -9.16 -21.13 7.31
CA VAL A 223 -9.29 -20.99 8.78
C VAL A 223 -10.26 -22.01 9.34
N THR A 224 -9.77 -22.88 10.21
CA THR A 224 -10.55 -23.97 10.80
C THR A 224 -11.05 -23.64 12.19
N SER A 225 -12.05 -24.36 12.70
CA SER A 225 -12.53 -24.22 14.09
C SER A 225 -11.44 -24.47 15.15
N LYS A 226 -10.33 -25.12 14.78
CA LYS A 226 -9.15 -25.29 15.65
C LYS A 226 -8.36 -24.00 15.82
N ASP A 227 -8.34 -23.13 14.82
CA ASP A 227 -7.65 -21.84 14.88
C ASP A 227 -8.30 -20.93 15.92
N ARG A 228 -9.64 -20.98 16.04
CA ARG A 228 -10.41 -20.24 17.07
C ARG A 228 -9.90 -20.49 18.49
N ARG A 229 -9.51 -21.73 18.82
CA ARG A 229 -9.01 -22.05 20.15
C ARG A 229 -7.62 -21.48 20.40
N LEU A 230 -6.79 -21.25 19.37
CA LEU A 230 -5.38 -20.88 19.56
C LEU A 230 -5.18 -19.44 20.08
N LEU A 231 -6.08 -18.51 19.75
CA LEU A 231 -5.97 -17.11 20.22
C LEU A 231 -6.65 -16.88 21.59
N GLU A 232 -7.57 -17.77 21.97
CA GLU A 232 -8.22 -17.82 23.29
C GLU A 232 -7.44 -18.67 24.31
N SER A 233 -6.63 -19.62 23.83
CA SER A 233 -5.88 -20.56 24.67
C SER A 233 -4.69 -19.90 25.36
N SER A 234 -4.35 -20.43 26.54
CA SER A 234 -3.06 -20.15 27.15
C SER A 234 -1.93 -20.71 26.27
N VAL A 235 -0.74 -20.10 26.30
CA VAL A 235 0.41 -20.53 25.49
C VAL A 235 0.73 -22.03 25.69
N GLY A 236 0.44 -22.57 26.88
CA GLY A 236 0.64 -23.99 27.22
C GLY A 236 -0.30 -24.97 26.49
N ASP A 237 -1.43 -24.50 25.96
CA ASP A 237 -2.44 -25.35 25.29
C ASP A 237 -2.32 -25.27 23.76
N ILE A 238 -1.42 -24.44 23.23
CA ILE A 238 -1.18 -24.28 21.79
C ILE A 238 -0.37 -25.47 21.26
N THR A 239 -0.98 -26.27 20.37
CA THR A 239 -0.27 -27.32 19.63
C THR A 239 0.57 -26.69 18.52
N ALA A 240 1.85 -26.44 18.78
CA ALA A 240 2.77 -25.85 17.79
C ALA A 240 3.24 -26.87 16.75
N ASN A 241 3.41 -26.44 15.49
CA ASN A 241 4.05 -27.27 14.46
C ASN A 241 5.57 -27.36 14.67
N VAL A 242 6.18 -26.25 15.09
CA VAL A 242 7.61 -26.18 15.44
C VAL A 242 7.83 -25.23 16.61
N VAL A 243 8.87 -25.51 17.39
CA VAL A 243 9.27 -24.71 18.55
C VAL A 243 10.65 -24.12 18.29
N VAL A 244 10.78 -22.82 18.55
CA VAL A 244 12.04 -22.07 18.55
C VAL A 244 12.45 -21.84 20.00
N ALA A 245 13.67 -22.20 20.36
CA ALA A 245 14.20 -21.95 21.69
C ALA A 245 15.72 -21.75 21.69
N LYS A 246 16.18 -20.65 22.28
CA LYS A 246 17.61 -20.35 22.40
C LYS A 246 18.41 -21.33 23.25
N ASP A 247 17.75 -21.93 24.23
CA ASP A 247 18.35 -22.92 25.14
C ASP A 247 18.54 -24.30 24.51
N GLY A 248 18.12 -24.49 23.24
CA GLY A 248 18.21 -25.75 22.52
C GLY A 248 17.08 -26.74 22.82
N SER A 249 16.08 -26.36 23.63
CA SER A 249 14.91 -27.20 23.93
C SER A 249 13.85 -27.22 22.81
N GLY A 250 14.06 -26.45 21.74
CA GLY A 250 13.21 -26.39 20.54
C GLY A 250 13.89 -27.02 19.33
N LYS A 251 13.15 -27.16 18.23
CA LYS A 251 13.67 -27.68 16.96
C LYS A 251 14.67 -26.72 16.31
N PHE A 252 14.42 -25.41 16.42
CA PHE A 252 15.25 -24.35 15.86
C PHE A 252 15.76 -23.41 16.95
N LYS A 253 16.90 -22.77 16.69
CA LYS A 253 17.47 -21.75 17.60
C LYS A 253 17.09 -20.33 17.20
N THR A 254 16.72 -20.12 15.93
CA THR A 254 16.32 -18.82 15.38
C THR A 254 14.92 -18.88 14.81
N VAL A 255 14.27 -17.71 14.73
CA VAL A 255 12.93 -17.59 14.14
C VAL A 255 13.01 -17.70 12.62
N ALA A 256 14.04 -17.17 11.99
CA ALA A 256 14.29 -17.25 10.55
C ALA A 256 14.39 -18.71 10.06
N GLU A 257 15.08 -19.59 10.78
CA GLU A 257 15.15 -21.03 10.46
C GLU A 257 13.76 -21.68 10.50
N ALA A 258 12.95 -21.35 11.51
CA ALA A 258 11.60 -21.88 11.65
C ALA A 258 10.70 -21.40 10.50
N VAL A 259 10.77 -20.12 10.15
CA VAL A 259 10.02 -19.53 9.01
C VAL A 259 10.46 -20.17 7.68
N ALA A 260 11.76 -20.40 7.49
CA ALA A 260 12.26 -21.07 6.28
C ALA A 260 11.67 -22.49 6.12
N SER A 261 11.44 -23.19 7.24
CA SER A 261 10.87 -24.55 7.27
C SER A 261 9.36 -24.64 6.98
N VAL A 262 8.65 -23.51 6.97
CA VAL A 262 7.21 -23.46 6.67
C VAL A 262 6.97 -23.88 5.21
N PRO A 263 6.03 -24.80 4.92
CA PRO A 263 5.67 -25.12 3.54
C PRO A 263 5.15 -23.91 2.76
N ASN A 264 5.54 -23.79 1.49
CA ASN A 264 5.04 -22.70 0.65
C ASN A 264 3.55 -22.89 0.31
N LYS A 265 2.78 -21.79 0.30
CA LYS A 265 1.35 -21.71 0.00
C LYS A 265 0.53 -22.73 0.82
N GLY A 266 0.89 -22.87 2.11
CA GLY A 266 0.20 -23.73 3.06
C GLY A 266 -1.27 -23.34 3.21
N LYS A 267 -2.16 -24.32 3.08
CA LYS A 267 -3.62 -24.13 3.18
C LYS A 267 -4.16 -24.09 4.61
N THR A 268 -3.33 -24.47 5.59
CA THR A 268 -3.70 -24.54 7.00
C THR A 268 -2.70 -23.76 7.83
N ARG A 269 -3.13 -23.33 9.01
CA ARG A 269 -2.32 -22.61 9.99
C ARG A 269 -1.05 -23.37 10.33
N TYR A 270 0.10 -22.71 10.17
CA TYR A 270 1.39 -23.21 10.61
C TYR A 270 1.88 -22.40 11.81
N VAL A 271 1.85 -23.01 12.99
CA VAL A 271 2.16 -22.39 14.28
C VAL A 271 3.64 -22.58 14.62
N ILE A 272 4.36 -21.46 14.71
CA ILE A 272 5.72 -21.37 15.21
C ILE A 272 5.64 -20.81 16.63
N TYR A 273 5.93 -21.65 17.62
CA TYR A 273 6.03 -21.22 19.01
C TYR A 273 7.46 -20.79 19.33
N VAL A 274 7.62 -19.53 19.73
CA VAL A 274 8.90 -18.91 20.05
C VAL A 274 9.01 -18.70 21.56
N LYS A 275 9.76 -19.59 22.23
CA LYS A 275 9.97 -19.50 23.67
C LYS A 275 10.63 -18.18 24.08
N LYS A 276 10.44 -17.80 25.33
CA LYS A 276 11.00 -16.60 25.96
C LYS A 276 12.48 -16.41 25.64
N GLY A 277 12.85 -15.16 25.41
CA GLY A 277 14.21 -14.76 25.04
C GLY A 277 14.20 -13.60 24.05
N THR A 278 15.37 -12.98 23.90
CA THR A 278 15.58 -11.89 22.93
C THR A 278 16.33 -12.41 21.71
N TYR A 279 15.66 -12.53 20.57
CA TYR A 279 16.16 -13.02 19.29
C TYR A 279 16.65 -11.86 18.45
N LYS A 280 17.97 -11.79 18.21
CA LYS A 280 18.62 -10.71 17.44
C LYS A 280 18.73 -11.14 15.99
N GLU A 281 17.70 -10.85 15.21
CA GLU A 281 17.58 -11.27 13.81
C GLU A 281 16.55 -10.40 13.09
N ASN A 282 16.74 -10.23 11.78
CA ASN A 282 15.71 -9.68 10.89
C ASN A 282 14.99 -10.85 10.22
N VAL A 283 13.65 -10.87 10.29
CA VAL A 283 12.83 -12.00 9.83
C VAL A 283 11.88 -11.54 8.73
N GLU A 284 11.87 -12.27 7.62
CA GLU A 284 10.91 -12.06 6.54
C GLU A 284 10.00 -13.28 6.35
N ILE A 285 8.69 -13.06 6.47
CA ILE A 285 7.64 -14.02 6.14
C ILE A 285 7.08 -13.63 4.77
N SER A 286 7.69 -14.14 3.70
CA SER A 286 7.37 -13.76 2.32
C SER A 286 5.96 -14.16 1.89
N SER A 287 5.49 -13.67 0.74
CA SER A 287 4.15 -14.01 0.19
C SER A 287 3.95 -15.51 -0.07
N GLN A 288 5.03 -16.29 -0.09
CA GLN A 288 4.99 -17.73 -0.24
C GLN A 288 4.65 -18.44 1.08
N LYS A 289 4.83 -17.79 2.24
CA LYS A 289 4.59 -18.39 3.57
C LYS A 289 3.22 -17.96 4.11
N THR A 290 2.15 -18.48 3.53
CA THR A 290 0.76 -18.18 3.95
C THR A 290 0.39 -18.89 5.26
N ASN A 291 -0.55 -18.31 6.01
CA ASN A 291 -1.14 -18.88 7.22
C ASN A 291 -0.12 -19.15 8.35
N VAL A 292 0.97 -18.40 8.41
CA VAL A 292 1.95 -18.50 9.49
C VAL A 292 1.42 -17.80 10.74
N MET A 293 1.55 -18.46 11.90
CA MET A 293 1.36 -17.86 13.20
C MET A 293 2.66 -17.87 13.98
N LEU A 294 3.14 -16.70 14.39
CA LEU A 294 4.18 -16.56 15.42
C LEU A 294 3.49 -16.37 16.76
N VAL A 295 3.81 -17.22 17.74
CA VAL A 295 3.33 -17.07 19.11
C VAL A 295 4.48 -17.12 20.09
N GLY A 296 4.51 -16.17 21.03
CA GLY A 296 5.54 -16.10 22.07
C GLY A 296 5.04 -16.51 23.46
N ASP A 297 5.93 -16.45 24.44
CA ASP A 297 5.64 -16.66 25.88
C ASP A 297 5.02 -15.41 26.56
N GLY A 298 4.75 -14.35 25.80
CA GLY A 298 4.29 -13.05 26.28
C GLY A 298 5.04 -11.91 25.59
N MET A 299 4.34 -10.79 25.36
CA MET A 299 4.87 -9.66 24.59
C MET A 299 6.13 -9.01 25.16
N ASP A 300 6.40 -9.21 26.45
CA ASP A 300 7.59 -8.74 27.16
C ASP A 300 8.63 -9.85 27.40
N ALA A 301 8.26 -11.12 27.18
CA ALA A 301 9.10 -12.29 27.45
C ALA A 301 9.80 -12.82 26.20
N THR A 302 9.11 -12.81 25.06
CA THR A 302 9.66 -13.19 23.75
C THR A 302 9.80 -11.94 22.88
N ILE A 303 11.03 -11.57 22.53
CA ILE A 303 11.32 -10.35 21.75
C ILE A 303 12.14 -10.71 20.52
N ILE A 304 11.70 -10.31 19.33
CA ILE A 304 12.52 -10.29 18.10
C ILE A 304 13.03 -8.86 17.91
N THR A 305 14.34 -8.69 17.73
CA THR A 305 14.97 -7.37 17.69
C THR A 305 16.01 -7.20 16.60
N GLY A 306 16.01 -6.01 15.99
CA GLY A 306 16.97 -5.54 14.99
C GLY A 306 17.33 -4.07 15.20
N SER A 307 18.10 -3.50 14.27
CA SER A 307 18.56 -2.11 14.33
C SER A 307 18.82 -1.47 12.96
N LEU A 308 18.26 -2.05 11.88
CA LEU A 308 18.38 -1.48 10.53
C LEU A 308 17.65 -0.13 10.48
N ASN A 309 18.20 0.83 9.73
CA ASN A 309 17.71 2.21 9.69
C ASN A 309 18.21 2.97 8.45
N VAL A 310 17.56 4.11 8.17
CA VAL A 310 17.86 4.96 7.01
C VAL A 310 19.21 5.65 7.07
N VAL A 311 19.63 6.14 8.25
CA VAL A 311 20.91 6.84 8.40
C VAL A 311 22.09 5.95 8.04
N ASP A 312 22.03 4.67 8.40
CA ASP A 312 23.08 3.68 8.12
C ASP A 312 22.91 3.02 6.73
N GLY A 313 22.03 3.55 5.88
CA GLY A 313 21.91 3.20 4.46
C GLY A 313 20.82 2.18 4.10
N THR A 314 19.98 1.74 5.03
CA THR A 314 18.85 0.83 4.75
C THR A 314 17.57 1.64 4.54
N GLY A 315 16.92 1.52 3.38
CA GLY A 315 15.64 2.17 3.13
C GLY A 315 14.55 1.79 4.15
N THR A 316 13.56 2.67 4.37
CA THR A 316 12.50 2.46 5.37
C THR A 316 11.80 1.11 5.21
N PHE A 317 11.48 0.71 3.97
CA PHE A 317 10.81 -0.56 3.68
C PHE A 317 11.62 -1.79 4.16
N GLN A 318 12.93 -1.79 3.91
CA GLN A 318 13.83 -2.88 4.29
C GLN A 318 14.35 -2.78 5.74
N SER A 319 14.14 -1.65 6.42
CA SER A 319 14.57 -1.45 7.81
C SER A 319 13.82 -2.30 8.85
N ALA A 320 12.74 -2.97 8.44
CA ALA A 320 11.88 -3.75 9.31
C ALA A 320 12.65 -4.87 10.05
N THR A 321 12.49 -4.92 11.37
CA THR A 321 12.97 -6.06 12.17
C THR A 321 12.20 -7.34 11.80
N VAL A 322 10.88 -7.25 11.66
CA VAL A 322 10.06 -8.31 11.09
C VAL A 322 9.20 -7.76 9.96
N ALA A 323 9.22 -8.42 8.82
CA ALA A 323 8.36 -8.14 7.67
C ALA A 323 7.44 -9.34 7.39
N ALA A 324 6.12 -9.12 7.44
CA ALA A 324 5.13 -10.15 7.19
C ALA A 324 4.26 -9.80 5.95
N VAL A 325 4.37 -10.63 4.91
CA VAL A 325 3.70 -10.43 3.61
C VAL A 325 2.81 -11.63 3.23
N GLY A 326 3.10 -12.83 3.73
CA GLY A 326 2.27 -14.01 3.51
C GLY A 326 0.89 -13.88 4.15
N ASP A 327 -0.17 -14.00 3.34
CA ASP A 327 -1.56 -13.80 3.76
C ASP A 327 -1.97 -14.67 4.94
N GLY A 328 -2.90 -14.13 5.73
CA GLY A 328 -3.39 -14.75 6.95
C GLY A 328 -2.36 -14.76 8.07
N PHE A 329 -1.32 -13.92 8.04
CA PHE A 329 -0.32 -13.86 9.10
C PHE A 329 -0.93 -13.55 10.48
N ILE A 330 -0.49 -14.28 11.50
CA ILE A 330 -0.86 -14.00 12.90
C ILE A 330 0.41 -13.83 13.75
N ALA A 331 0.44 -12.77 14.56
CA ALA A 331 1.39 -12.63 15.65
C ALA A 331 0.63 -12.58 16.98
N GLN A 332 1.08 -13.34 17.98
CA GLN A 332 0.48 -13.34 19.30
C GLN A 332 1.52 -13.40 20.43
N ASP A 333 1.29 -12.65 21.51
CA ASP A 333 2.08 -12.74 22.75
C ASP A 333 3.60 -12.61 22.50
N ILE A 334 4.00 -11.69 21.62
CA ILE A 334 5.39 -11.49 21.19
C ILE A 334 5.71 -10.01 20.98
N GLY A 335 6.96 -9.61 21.23
CA GLY A 335 7.47 -8.27 21.00
C GLY A 335 8.33 -8.15 19.75
N PHE A 336 8.13 -7.08 18.98
CA PHE A 336 8.94 -6.68 17.83
C PHE A 336 9.63 -5.36 18.15
N LYS A 337 10.95 -5.30 18.03
CA LYS A 337 11.73 -4.14 18.49
C LYS A 337 12.81 -3.71 17.53
N ASN A 338 12.78 -2.45 17.10
CA ASN A 338 13.93 -1.82 16.43
C ASN A 338 14.68 -0.92 17.43
N THR A 339 15.97 -1.17 17.59
CA THR A 339 16.84 -0.54 18.59
C THR A 339 17.72 0.58 18.04
N ALA A 340 17.51 1.01 16.79
CA ALA A 340 18.35 2.01 16.13
C ALA A 340 18.43 3.35 16.89
N GLY A 341 17.34 3.79 17.52
CA GLY A 341 17.28 5.07 18.24
C GLY A 341 16.74 6.23 17.40
N PRO A 342 16.33 7.34 18.02
CA PRO A 342 15.71 8.47 17.32
C PRO A 342 16.69 9.25 16.42
N GLU A 343 17.99 9.18 16.69
CA GLU A 343 19.06 9.77 15.88
C GLU A 343 19.27 9.07 14.53
N LYS A 344 18.72 7.86 14.39
CA LYS A 344 18.82 7.04 13.18
C LYS A 344 17.65 7.23 12.21
N HIS A 345 16.76 8.17 12.51
CA HIS A 345 15.54 8.44 11.73
C HIS A 345 14.68 7.17 11.56
N GLN A 346 14.16 6.91 10.35
CA GLN A 346 13.23 5.81 10.10
C GLN A 346 13.88 4.45 10.39
N ALA A 347 13.23 3.67 11.27
CA ALA A 347 13.72 2.36 11.69
C ALA A 347 12.55 1.46 12.14
N VAL A 348 12.06 0.64 11.22
CA VAL A 348 10.80 -0.11 11.40
C VAL A 348 10.99 -1.31 12.33
N ALA A 349 10.09 -1.50 13.29
CA ALA A 349 10.03 -2.70 14.12
C ALA A 349 9.22 -3.81 13.45
N LEU A 350 8.02 -3.48 12.96
CA LEU A 350 7.14 -4.41 12.27
C LEU A 350 6.61 -3.78 10.98
N ARG A 351 6.77 -4.48 9.86
CA ARG A 351 6.12 -4.16 8.59
C ARG A 351 5.12 -5.26 8.24
N VAL A 352 3.88 -4.89 7.96
CA VAL A 352 2.82 -5.83 7.59
C VAL A 352 2.24 -5.43 6.23
N GLY A 353 2.33 -6.35 5.27
CA GLY A 353 1.65 -6.31 3.98
C GLY A 353 0.83 -7.58 3.71
N SER A 354 0.63 -8.42 4.74
CA SER A 354 -0.24 -9.60 4.69
C SER A 354 -1.70 -9.17 4.73
N ASP A 355 -2.50 -9.67 3.78
CA ASP A 355 -3.96 -9.52 3.88
C ASP A 355 -4.51 -10.40 4.99
N GLN A 356 -5.62 -9.95 5.58
CA GLN A 356 -6.33 -10.64 6.66
C GLN A 356 -5.41 -11.05 7.83
N SER A 357 -4.53 -10.12 8.23
CA SER A 357 -3.55 -10.35 9.29
C SER A 357 -4.05 -9.93 10.68
N VAL A 358 -3.63 -10.67 11.71
CA VAL A 358 -3.96 -10.39 13.12
C VAL A 358 -2.69 -10.21 13.94
N ILE A 359 -2.61 -9.10 14.66
CA ILE A 359 -1.55 -8.82 15.62
C ILE A 359 -2.23 -8.68 16.98
N ASN A 360 -2.08 -9.68 17.84
CA ASN A 360 -2.84 -9.81 19.08
C ASN A 360 -1.93 -9.87 20.31
N ARG A 361 -2.12 -8.99 21.29
CA ARG A 361 -1.27 -8.95 22.51
C ARG A 361 0.22 -8.90 22.15
N CYS A 362 0.58 -8.01 21.23
CA CYS A 362 1.97 -7.81 20.82
C CYS A 362 2.50 -6.46 21.32
N ARG A 363 3.82 -6.40 21.53
CA ARG A 363 4.54 -5.13 21.74
C ARG A 363 5.26 -4.76 20.44
N ILE A 364 5.11 -3.52 19.99
CA ILE A 364 5.83 -2.98 18.84
C ILE A 364 6.56 -1.72 19.30
N ASP A 365 7.89 -1.78 19.38
CA ASP A 365 8.74 -0.80 20.08
C ASP A 365 9.86 -0.29 19.19
N ALA A 366 9.80 1.00 18.81
CA ALA A 366 10.91 1.72 18.20
C ALA A 366 10.81 3.22 18.50
N PHE A 367 11.28 4.06 17.58
CA PHE A 367 11.16 5.51 17.61
C PHE A 367 10.38 5.98 16.38
N GLN A 368 11.07 6.50 15.35
CA GLN A 368 10.44 6.94 14.11
C GLN A 368 10.07 5.71 13.24
N ASP A 369 8.87 5.75 12.64
CA ASP A 369 8.36 4.73 11.72
C ASP A 369 8.24 3.33 12.36
N THR A 370 7.78 3.26 13.62
CA THR A 370 7.74 2.01 14.40
C THR A 370 6.95 0.86 13.74
N LEU A 371 5.71 1.13 13.33
CA LEU A 371 4.82 0.18 12.69
C LEU A 371 4.48 0.63 11.28
N TYR A 372 4.95 -0.14 10.30
CA TYR A 372 4.59 0.05 8.91
C TYR A 372 3.41 -0.86 8.54
N ALA A 373 2.18 -0.37 8.76
CA ALA A 373 0.95 -0.98 8.28
C ALA A 373 0.81 -0.71 6.77
N HIS A 374 1.64 -1.41 5.99
CA HIS A 374 1.97 -1.08 4.61
C HIS A 374 0.75 -1.15 3.67
N SER A 375 0.09 -2.31 3.58
CA SER A 375 -1.01 -2.55 2.63
C SER A 375 -1.95 -3.68 3.09
N ASN A 376 -3.06 -3.88 2.38
CA ASN A 376 -4.09 -4.90 2.64
C ASN A 376 -4.85 -4.71 3.98
N ARG A 377 -5.67 -5.68 4.38
CA ARG A 377 -6.50 -5.63 5.61
C ARG A 377 -5.76 -6.17 6.82
N GLN A 378 -5.80 -5.42 7.92
CA GLN A 378 -5.02 -5.72 9.13
C GLN A 378 -5.82 -5.41 10.40
N PHE A 379 -5.70 -6.27 11.41
CA PHE A 379 -6.34 -6.08 12.71
C PHE A 379 -5.32 -6.16 13.85
N TYR A 380 -5.30 -5.13 14.69
CA TYR A 380 -4.41 -5.01 15.84
C TYR A 380 -5.24 -4.98 17.13
N ARG A 381 -5.05 -5.98 18.00
CA ARG A 381 -5.83 -6.17 19.22
C ARG A 381 -4.95 -6.24 20.46
N ASP A 382 -5.35 -5.52 21.52
CA ASP A 382 -4.70 -5.57 22.83
C ASP A 382 -3.17 -5.36 22.76
N CYS A 383 -2.72 -4.55 21.80
CA CYS A 383 -1.30 -4.31 21.53
C CYS A 383 -0.75 -3.13 22.35
N PHE A 384 0.57 -3.12 22.54
CA PHE A 384 1.32 -1.97 23.02
C PHE A 384 2.23 -1.45 21.90
N ILE A 385 1.96 -0.27 21.37
CA ILE A 385 2.70 0.31 20.24
C ILE A 385 3.33 1.61 20.70
N THR A 386 4.65 1.75 20.60
CA THR A 386 5.35 2.96 21.07
C THR A 386 6.37 3.48 20.08
N GLY A 387 6.37 4.80 19.89
CA GLY A 387 7.30 5.49 19.02
C GLY A 387 7.17 7.02 19.12
N THR A 388 7.78 7.71 18.15
CA THR A 388 7.91 9.18 18.15
C THR A 388 7.26 9.80 16.92
N ILE A 389 8.00 9.89 15.82
CA ILE A 389 7.55 10.47 14.54
C ILE A 389 6.91 9.34 13.72
N ASP A 390 5.69 9.60 13.23
CA ASP A 390 4.96 8.75 12.29
C ASP A 390 4.92 7.28 12.70
N PHE A 391 4.75 7.00 14.00
CA PHE A 391 5.05 5.67 14.51
C PHE A 391 4.02 4.59 14.12
N ILE A 392 2.87 4.98 13.57
CA ILE A 392 1.96 4.13 12.81
C ILE A 392 1.77 4.75 11.43
N PHE A 393 2.29 4.12 10.39
CA PHE A 393 2.24 4.68 9.03
C PHE A 393 2.00 3.62 7.97
N GLY A 394 1.68 4.07 6.76
CA GLY A 394 1.38 3.20 5.62
C GLY A 394 -0.01 3.42 5.06
N ASN A 395 -0.47 2.50 4.22
CA ASN A 395 -1.71 2.61 3.45
C ASN A 395 -2.52 1.30 3.49
N ALA A 396 -2.46 0.58 4.61
CA ALA A 396 -3.37 -0.53 4.88
C ALA A 396 -4.80 -0.06 5.16
N ALA A 397 -5.76 -0.98 5.02
CA ALA A 397 -7.02 -0.89 5.76
C ALA A 397 -6.77 -1.53 7.14
N ALA A 398 -6.49 -0.70 8.16
CA ALA A 398 -6.03 -1.16 9.46
C ALA A 398 -6.94 -0.68 10.58
N VAL A 399 -7.43 -1.61 11.41
CA VAL A 399 -8.18 -1.30 12.64
C VAL A 399 -7.35 -1.68 13.86
N PHE A 400 -7.19 -0.72 14.76
CA PHE A 400 -6.58 -0.88 16.07
C PHE A 400 -7.68 -0.86 17.12
N GLN A 401 -7.76 -1.90 17.95
CA GLN A 401 -8.80 -2.05 18.96
C GLN A 401 -8.22 -2.42 20.33
N LYS A 402 -8.70 -1.76 21.39
CA LYS A 402 -8.27 -2.01 22.79
C LYS A 402 -6.75 -1.96 23.00
N SER A 403 -6.05 -1.21 22.16
CA SER A 403 -4.58 -1.13 22.17
C SER A 403 -4.11 0.13 22.90
N LYS A 404 -2.84 0.12 23.33
CA LYS A 404 -2.17 1.29 23.91
C LYS A 404 -1.22 1.88 22.89
N LEU A 405 -1.48 3.11 22.47
CA LEU A 405 -0.66 3.88 21.55
C LEU A 405 0.13 4.90 22.36
N VAL A 406 1.44 4.65 22.50
CA VAL A 406 2.29 5.30 23.49
C VAL A 406 3.35 6.17 22.84
N ALA A 407 3.08 7.48 22.78
CA ALA A 407 4.07 8.44 22.32
C ALA A 407 5.22 8.54 23.32
N ARG A 408 6.46 8.36 22.86
CA ARG A 408 7.66 8.43 23.70
C ARG A 408 8.43 9.73 23.52
N LYS A 409 9.40 10.01 24.40
CA LYS A 409 10.25 11.20 24.27
C LYS A 409 11.09 11.12 22.98
N PRO A 410 10.96 12.08 22.05
CA PRO A 410 11.81 12.17 20.87
C PRO A 410 13.10 12.94 21.17
N MET A 411 13.91 13.21 20.14
CA MET A 411 15.00 14.18 20.28
C MET A 411 14.45 15.60 20.52
N SER A 412 15.31 16.47 21.04
CA SER A 412 15.00 17.91 21.11
C SER A 412 14.59 18.46 19.74
N ASN A 413 13.61 19.38 19.73
CA ASN A 413 13.04 20.02 18.54
C ASN A 413 12.24 19.10 17.59
N GLN A 414 12.09 17.82 17.89
CA GLN A 414 11.17 16.95 17.18
C GLN A 414 9.74 17.07 17.74
N LYS A 415 8.78 16.67 16.93
CA LYS A 415 7.36 16.57 17.27
C LYS A 415 6.93 15.12 17.06
N ASN A 416 6.09 14.60 17.93
CA ASN A 416 5.56 13.26 17.79
C ASN A 416 4.30 13.27 16.92
N MET A 417 4.13 12.22 16.12
CA MET A 417 2.93 11.98 15.32
C MET A 417 2.51 10.53 15.55
N VAL A 418 1.28 10.32 16.04
CA VAL A 418 0.76 8.95 16.21
C VAL A 418 0.60 8.28 14.85
N THR A 419 0.01 8.98 13.86
CA THR A 419 -0.18 8.43 12.52
C THR A 419 0.43 9.26 11.39
N ALA A 420 0.83 8.58 10.31
CA ALA A 420 1.12 9.17 9.01
C ALA A 420 0.54 8.29 7.89
N GLN A 421 -0.74 8.48 7.59
CA GLN A 421 -1.46 7.61 6.67
C GLN A 421 -1.25 8.01 5.21
N GLY A 422 -0.99 7.02 4.35
CA GLY A 422 -0.41 7.17 3.01
C GLY A 422 -1.37 6.97 1.84
N ARG A 423 -2.67 7.19 2.00
CA ARG A 423 -3.64 7.02 0.90
C ARG A 423 -3.45 8.03 -0.24
N LEU A 424 -3.37 7.52 -1.46
CA LEU A 424 -2.97 8.26 -2.67
C LEU A 424 -4.12 8.57 -3.62
N ASP A 425 -5.22 7.84 -3.51
CA ASP A 425 -6.37 7.94 -4.41
C ASP A 425 -7.67 7.71 -3.61
N PRO A 426 -8.74 8.50 -3.85
CA PRO A 426 -10.00 8.35 -3.11
C PRO A 426 -10.67 7.01 -3.37
N ASN A 427 -10.38 6.35 -4.50
CA ASN A 427 -10.90 5.03 -4.86
C ASN A 427 -10.16 3.90 -4.13
N GLN A 428 -9.13 4.17 -3.33
CA GLN A 428 -8.59 3.15 -2.42
C GLN A 428 -9.49 2.99 -1.19
N ASN A 429 -9.77 1.74 -0.81
CA ASN A 429 -10.55 1.39 0.38
C ASN A 429 -9.72 1.35 1.68
N THR A 430 -8.63 2.11 1.74
CA THR A 430 -7.64 2.09 2.83
C THR A 430 -7.89 3.19 3.87
N ALA A 431 -7.57 2.93 5.13
CA ALA A 431 -7.65 3.89 6.23
C ALA A 431 -6.96 3.34 7.48
N THR A 432 -6.56 4.24 8.38
CA THR A 432 -6.21 3.87 9.76
C THR A 432 -7.36 4.20 10.70
N SER A 433 -7.94 3.19 11.34
CA SER A 433 -9.00 3.34 12.33
C SER A 433 -8.50 2.95 13.72
N ILE A 434 -8.59 3.88 14.67
CA ILE A 434 -8.18 3.70 16.07
C ILE A 434 -9.45 3.71 16.91
N GLN A 435 -9.89 2.53 17.37
CA GLN A 435 -11.14 2.35 18.10
C GLN A 435 -10.87 1.87 19.53
N GLN A 436 -11.43 2.57 20.52
CA GLN A 436 -11.32 2.17 21.93
C GLN A 436 -9.87 1.89 22.38
N CYS A 437 -8.94 2.73 21.96
CA CYS A 437 -7.51 2.63 22.29
C CYS A 437 -7.10 3.70 23.29
N ASP A 438 -6.12 3.40 24.15
CA ASP A 438 -5.51 4.39 25.03
C ASP A 438 -4.41 5.15 24.28
N ILE A 439 -4.61 6.44 24.01
CA ILE A 439 -3.57 7.29 23.42
C ILE A 439 -2.89 8.07 24.55
N ILE A 440 -1.69 7.65 24.95
CA ILE A 440 -1.05 8.08 26.19
C ILE A 440 0.44 8.45 26.01
N PRO A 441 0.97 9.37 26.82
CA PRO A 441 2.41 9.61 26.87
C PRO A 441 3.11 8.51 27.68
N SER A 442 4.31 8.13 27.23
CA SER A 442 5.26 7.33 27.99
C SER A 442 5.70 8.02 29.30
N THR A 443 6.33 7.26 30.19
CA THR A 443 6.89 7.80 31.44
C THR A 443 7.99 8.85 31.22
N ASP A 444 8.76 8.77 30.12
CA ASP A 444 9.82 9.72 29.80
C ASP A 444 9.33 10.98 29.06
N LEU A 445 8.14 10.94 28.44
CA LEU A 445 7.51 12.08 27.80
C LEU A 445 6.70 12.94 28.80
N LYS A 446 6.04 12.32 29.78
CA LYS A 446 5.21 13.00 30.81
C LYS A 446 5.87 14.23 31.47
N PRO A 447 7.17 14.21 31.84
CA PRO A 447 7.80 15.36 32.49
C PRO A 447 8.06 16.54 31.56
N VAL A 448 7.98 16.35 30.23
CA VAL A 448 8.40 17.34 29.23
C VAL A 448 7.29 17.73 28.24
N LEU A 449 6.02 17.44 28.57
CA LEU A 449 4.84 17.73 27.73
C LEU A 449 4.73 19.19 27.29
N GLY A 450 5.18 20.15 28.12
CA GLY A 450 5.17 21.56 27.76
C GLY A 450 6.17 21.96 26.66
N SER A 451 7.14 21.09 26.35
CA SER A 451 8.22 21.35 25.38
C SER A 451 8.16 20.49 24.13
N ILE A 452 7.48 19.34 24.19
CA ILE A 452 7.36 18.39 23.07
C ILE A 452 5.90 18.30 22.66
N LYS A 453 5.62 18.68 21.42
CA LYS A 453 4.28 18.54 20.85
C LYS A 453 4.05 17.12 20.36
N THR A 454 2.87 16.59 20.63
CA THR A 454 2.39 15.31 20.08
C THR A 454 1.06 15.54 19.37
N TYR A 455 0.88 14.94 18.20
CA TYR A 455 -0.34 15.04 17.40
C TYR A 455 -0.90 13.65 17.10
N LEU A 456 -2.20 13.57 16.83
CA LEU A 456 -2.88 12.36 16.38
C LEU A 456 -2.34 11.89 15.02
N GLY A 457 -1.91 12.81 14.17
CA GLY A 457 -1.21 12.46 12.94
C GLY A 457 -0.99 13.62 11.99
N ARG A 458 -0.43 13.30 10.81
CA ARG A 458 -0.19 14.22 9.69
C ARG A 458 -0.32 13.53 8.32
N PRO A 459 -0.73 14.23 7.26
CA PRO A 459 -1.10 13.60 5.99
C PRO A 459 0.11 13.30 5.11
N TRP A 460 0.66 12.09 5.19
CA TRP A 460 1.79 11.69 4.33
C TRP A 460 1.47 11.80 2.83
N LYS A 461 0.23 11.50 2.44
CA LYS A 461 -0.24 11.52 1.04
C LYS A 461 -1.56 12.28 0.89
N PRO A 462 -1.95 12.69 -0.34
CA PRO A 462 -3.03 13.66 -0.57
C PRO A 462 -4.40 13.26 -0.02
N TYR A 463 -4.73 11.97 -0.01
CA TYR A 463 -6.04 11.47 0.43
C TYR A 463 -5.96 10.81 1.80
N SER A 464 -5.00 11.23 2.62
CA SER A 464 -4.75 10.67 3.96
C SER A 464 -6.06 10.52 4.75
N ARG A 465 -6.32 9.33 5.31
CA ARG A 465 -7.58 8.97 5.96
C ARG A 465 -7.32 8.26 7.29
N THR A 466 -7.64 8.93 8.39
CA THR A 466 -7.45 8.42 9.75
C THR A 466 -8.64 8.79 10.62
N VAL A 467 -9.15 7.83 11.39
CA VAL A 467 -10.23 8.08 12.35
C VAL A 467 -9.81 7.61 13.73
N VAL A 468 -10.03 8.45 14.74
CA VAL A 468 -9.85 8.13 16.15
C VAL A 468 -11.22 8.16 16.81
N MET A 469 -11.68 7.02 17.32
CA MET A 469 -13.03 6.89 17.85
C MET A 469 -13.10 6.12 19.16
N GLN A 470 -14.03 6.52 20.03
CA GLN A 470 -14.33 5.90 21.33
C GLN A 470 -13.09 5.71 22.22
N SER A 471 -12.07 6.55 22.02
CA SER A 471 -10.74 6.36 22.57
C SER A 471 -10.45 7.41 23.66
N PRO A 472 -9.94 7.02 24.84
CA PRO A 472 -9.38 7.98 25.78
C PRO A 472 -8.07 8.58 25.25
N ILE A 473 -7.99 9.91 25.24
CA ILE A 473 -6.86 10.69 24.73
C ILE A 473 -6.22 11.48 25.87
N GLY A 474 -4.94 11.22 26.12
CA GLY A 474 -4.16 11.93 27.14
C GLY A 474 -3.86 13.40 26.78
N ASN A 475 -3.61 14.24 27.79
CA ASN A 475 -3.40 15.68 27.66
C ASN A 475 -2.11 16.10 26.89
N HIS A 476 -1.27 15.13 26.53
CA HIS A 476 -0.09 15.34 25.70
C HIS A 476 -0.40 15.66 24.23
N ILE A 477 -1.61 15.37 23.75
CA ILE A 477 -2.03 15.72 22.40
C ILE A 477 -2.26 17.22 22.33
N ASP A 478 -1.58 17.89 21.40
CA ASP A 478 -1.72 19.32 21.17
C ASP A 478 -3.20 19.66 20.88
N PRO A 479 -3.77 20.75 21.40
CA PRO A 479 -5.16 21.13 21.15
C PRO A 479 -5.56 21.20 19.67
N THR A 480 -4.63 21.49 18.76
CA THR A 480 -4.91 21.47 17.31
C THR A 480 -5.22 20.05 16.81
N GLY A 481 -4.79 19.02 17.54
CA GLY A 481 -5.04 17.60 17.31
C GLY A 481 -4.17 17.01 16.21
N TRP A 482 -4.14 17.66 15.05
CA TRP A 482 -3.49 17.20 13.84
C TRP A 482 -2.41 18.21 13.38
N ALA A 483 -1.40 17.72 12.66
CA ALA A 483 -0.32 18.54 12.14
C ALA A 483 -0.25 18.52 10.61
N GLU A 484 0.18 19.64 10.03
CA GLU A 484 0.48 19.69 8.59
C GLU A 484 1.65 18.76 8.27
N TRP A 485 1.70 18.26 7.03
CA TRP A 485 2.85 17.49 6.55
C TRP A 485 4.05 18.41 6.31
N ASP A 486 3.90 19.33 5.36
CA ASP A 486 4.82 20.43 5.04
C ASP A 486 4.07 21.54 4.25
N ASP A 487 4.76 22.65 3.97
CA ASP A 487 4.19 23.78 3.21
C ASP A 487 3.80 23.41 1.78
N ALA A 488 4.54 22.50 1.13
CA ALA A 488 4.28 22.06 -0.25
C ALA A 488 3.00 21.20 -0.35
N SER A 489 2.58 20.59 0.75
CA SER A 489 1.47 19.64 0.84
C SER A 489 0.18 20.27 1.35
N LYS A 490 0.08 21.61 1.41
CA LYS A 490 -1.12 22.32 1.89
C LYS A 490 -2.41 21.96 1.15
N ALA A 491 -2.31 21.54 -0.11
CA ALA A 491 -3.47 21.04 -0.86
C ALA A 491 -4.11 19.80 -0.21
N PHE A 492 -3.34 18.99 0.51
CA PHE A 492 -3.82 17.75 1.13
C PHE A 492 -4.84 18.03 2.23
N LEU A 493 -4.78 19.22 2.86
CA LEU A 493 -5.71 19.64 3.92
C LEU A 493 -7.17 19.73 3.45
N LYS A 494 -7.38 19.80 2.12
CA LYS A 494 -8.71 19.81 1.50
C LYS A 494 -9.22 18.41 1.16
N THR A 495 -8.33 17.46 0.92
CA THR A 495 -8.63 16.13 0.36
C THR A 495 -8.44 14.98 1.35
N LEU A 496 -7.71 15.21 2.44
CA LEU A 496 -7.61 14.29 3.57
C LEU A 496 -8.98 14.11 4.24
N TYR A 497 -9.12 13.04 5.03
CA TYR A 497 -10.27 12.77 5.87
C TYR A 497 -9.79 12.36 7.27
N TYR A 498 -9.76 13.32 8.19
CA TYR A 498 -9.42 13.10 9.59
C TYR A 498 -10.64 13.25 10.48
N GLY A 499 -11.00 12.16 11.16
CA GLY A 499 -12.23 12.07 11.94
C GLY A 499 -11.99 11.80 13.41
N GLU A 500 -12.76 12.47 14.27
CA GLU A 500 -12.85 12.16 15.70
C GLU A 500 -14.31 11.85 16.10
N TYR A 501 -14.54 10.76 16.84
CA TYR A 501 -15.89 10.33 17.25
C TYR A 501 -15.92 9.81 18.70
N LEU A 502 -16.72 10.42 19.57
CA LEU A 502 -16.94 9.99 20.96
C LEU A 502 -15.64 9.66 21.74
N ASN A 503 -14.57 10.40 21.49
CA ASN A 503 -13.34 10.29 22.28
C ASN A 503 -13.55 10.89 23.67
N SER A 504 -12.75 10.44 24.64
CA SER A 504 -12.81 10.90 26.03
C SER A 504 -11.42 11.28 26.55
N GLY A 505 -11.35 11.79 27.77
CA GLY A 505 -10.08 12.20 28.39
C GLY A 505 -9.63 13.62 28.02
N PRO A 506 -8.57 14.11 28.67
CA PRO A 506 -8.21 15.53 28.65
C PRO A 506 -7.69 16.04 27.28
N GLY A 507 -7.25 15.16 26.39
CA GLY A 507 -6.82 15.51 25.02
C GLY A 507 -7.93 15.45 23.96
N ALA A 508 -9.15 15.02 24.31
CA ALA A 508 -10.23 14.77 23.35
C ALA A 508 -11.07 15.99 22.98
N GLY A 509 -10.87 17.15 23.62
CA GLY A 509 -11.64 18.35 23.33
C GLY A 509 -11.42 18.87 21.90
N THR A 510 -12.50 19.03 21.13
CA THR A 510 -12.42 19.38 19.69
C THR A 510 -12.52 20.88 19.39
N ALA A 511 -12.85 21.71 20.39
CA ALA A 511 -13.11 23.15 20.20
C ALA A 511 -11.91 23.99 19.71
N LYS A 512 -10.69 23.45 19.79
CA LYS A 512 -9.44 24.11 19.35
C LYS A 512 -8.72 23.36 18.22
N ARG A 513 -9.40 22.38 17.62
CA ARG A 513 -8.85 21.60 16.51
C ARG A 513 -8.60 22.50 15.30
N VAL A 514 -7.77 22.01 14.39
CA VAL A 514 -7.55 22.63 13.09
C VAL A 514 -8.87 22.88 12.34
N ASN A 515 -8.92 23.95 11.55
CA ASN A 515 -10.09 24.33 10.74
C ASN A 515 -9.96 23.86 9.28
N TRP A 516 -9.31 22.71 9.04
CA TRP A 516 -9.09 22.20 7.69
C TRP A 516 -10.39 21.60 7.12
N PRO A 517 -10.68 21.77 5.81
CA PRO A 517 -11.86 21.17 5.21
C PRO A 517 -11.95 19.64 5.35
N GLY A 518 -10.80 18.95 5.38
CA GLY A 518 -10.74 17.50 5.57
C GLY A 518 -10.81 17.03 7.03
N TYR A 519 -10.91 17.93 8.01
CA TYR A 519 -11.09 17.55 9.41
C TYR A 519 -12.58 17.54 9.78
N HIS A 520 -13.00 16.50 10.51
CA HIS A 520 -14.41 16.25 10.83
C HIS A 520 -14.58 15.76 12.26
N VAL A 521 -15.59 16.30 12.96
CA VAL A 521 -16.19 15.65 14.13
C VAL A 521 -17.33 14.79 13.61
N LEU A 522 -17.20 13.47 13.72
CA LEU A 522 -18.08 12.54 13.02
C LEU A 522 -19.41 12.36 13.73
N ASN A 523 -20.43 12.01 12.95
CA ASN A 523 -21.65 11.38 13.46
C ASN A 523 -21.53 9.84 13.43
N THR A 524 -22.54 9.14 13.95
CA THR A 524 -22.55 7.66 14.03
C THR A 524 -22.48 6.98 12.66
N ALA A 525 -23.19 7.48 11.65
CA ALA A 525 -23.20 6.88 10.31
C ALA A 525 -21.83 7.02 9.63
N GLU A 526 -21.18 8.17 9.81
CA GLU A 526 -19.81 8.39 9.33
C GLU A 526 -18.81 7.50 10.06
N ALA A 527 -18.87 7.43 11.38
CA ALA A 527 -17.97 6.62 12.20
C ALA A 527 -18.14 5.10 11.94
N THR A 528 -19.36 4.64 11.63
CA THR A 528 -19.65 3.22 11.33
C THR A 528 -18.81 2.69 10.17
N LYS A 529 -18.49 3.53 9.18
CA LYS A 529 -17.64 3.17 8.01
C LYS A 529 -16.21 2.76 8.40
N PHE A 530 -15.76 3.11 9.61
CA PHE A 530 -14.42 2.83 10.11
C PHE A 530 -14.38 1.68 11.13
N THR A 531 -15.49 0.98 11.32
CA THR A 531 -15.59 -0.19 12.20
C THR A 531 -14.95 -1.43 11.56
N VAL A 532 -14.79 -2.49 12.35
CA VAL A 532 -14.20 -3.76 11.90
C VAL A 532 -14.99 -4.38 10.75
N ALA A 533 -16.33 -4.37 10.81
CA ALA A 533 -17.16 -4.89 9.72
C ALA A 533 -17.02 -4.08 8.42
N GLN A 534 -17.04 -2.75 8.51
CA GLN A 534 -17.10 -1.92 7.30
C GLN A 534 -15.74 -1.71 6.65
N LEU A 535 -14.70 -1.39 7.44
CA LEU A 535 -13.38 -1.05 6.88
C LEU A 535 -12.60 -2.28 6.41
N ILE A 536 -12.62 -3.35 7.22
CA ILE A 536 -11.79 -4.54 6.98
C ILE A 536 -12.59 -5.82 6.79
N GLN A 537 -13.93 -5.76 6.80
CA GLN A 537 -14.79 -6.94 6.62
C GLN A 537 -14.47 -8.05 7.63
N GLY A 538 -14.08 -7.64 8.85
CA GLY A 538 -13.58 -8.55 9.87
C GLY A 538 -14.63 -9.56 10.34
N ASN A 539 -15.91 -9.28 10.16
CA ASN A 539 -17.01 -10.21 10.41
C ASN A 539 -16.94 -11.48 9.55
N VAL A 540 -16.27 -11.42 8.39
CA VAL A 540 -16.06 -12.56 7.48
C VAL A 540 -14.88 -13.42 7.92
N TRP A 541 -13.74 -12.81 8.28
CA TRP A 541 -12.48 -13.54 8.46
C TRP A 541 -11.97 -13.60 9.92
N LEU A 542 -12.28 -12.63 10.79
CA LEU A 542 -11.78 -12.63 12.18
C LEU A 542 -12.44 -13.71 13.05
N LYS A 543 -13.73 -14.03 12.82
CA LYS A 543 -14.50 -15.03 13.59
C LYS A 543 -13.81 -16.39 13.69
N ASN A 544 -12.97 -16.71 12.72
CA ASN A 544 -12.29 -18.00 12.65
C ASN A 544 -10.88 -17.95 13.24
N THR A 545 -10.32 -16.76 13.43
CA THR A 545 -9.01 -16.59 14.07
C THR A 545 -9.08 -16.87 15.57
N GLY A 546 -10.20 -16.58 16.23
CA GLY A 546 -10.35 -16.68 17.70
C GLY A 546 -9.94 -15.42 18.45
N VAL A 547 -9.52 -14.36 17.75
CA VAL A 547 -9.22 -13.08 18.39
C VAL A 547 -10.53 -12.44 18.87
N ALA A 548 -10.51 -11.82 20.04
CA ALA A 548 -11.62 -10.98 20.47
C ALA A 548 -11.68 -9.71 19.60
N PHE A 549 -12.85 -9.41 19.06
CA PHE A 549 -13.09 -8.18 18.31
C PHE A 549 -14.50 -7.65 18.56
N ILE A 550 -14.65 -6.33 18.47
CA ILE A 550 -15.93 -5.64 18.43
C ILE A 550 -16.17 -5.26 16.97
N GLU A 551 -17.29 -5.73 16.41
CA GLU A 551 -17.59 -5.61 14.99
C GLU A 551 -17.94 -4.17 14.56
N GLY A 552 -18.71 -3.47 15.40
CA GLY A 552 -19.28 -2.14 15.17
C GLY A 552 -18.83 -1.09 16.19
N LEU A 553 -19.65 -0.04 16.39
CA LEU A 553 -19.47 1.00 17.41
C LEU A 553 -19.94 0.54 18.78
#